data_AF-G0PJF9-F1
#
_entry.id   AF-G0PJF9-F1
#
_cell.length_a   1.000
_cell.length_b   1.000
_cell.length_c   1.000
_cell.angle_alpha   90.00
_cell.angle_beta   90.00
_cell.angle_gamma   90.00
#
_symmetry.space_group_name_H-M   'P 1'
#
loop_
_entity.id
_entity.type
_entity.pdbx_description
1 polymer ?
#
loop_
_entity_poly.entity_id
_entity_poly.type
_entity_poly.pdbx_seq_one_letter_code
_entity_poly.pdbx_strand_id
1 'polypeptide(L)'
;MSDGTYMVKVGKRDEQKIVDPRSLFKSPQNFGYKHRNLEKKRAGSIVFGRVYLRSRKTEQVRHALIRQSDLKLVFYKAELDSKPVLEVLIYGYLYRETELEDGWLFELIHRNQIRTNDTKDDVIQFRVDNSTSAKKWSAALADKLEMDTTPINGK
;
A
#
# COMPACT_ATOMS: atom_id res chain seq x y z
N MET A 1 53.12 -16.54 -11.31
CA MET A 1 52.45 -15.22 -11.31
C MET A 1 51.86 -15.05 -9.91
N SER A 2 52.35 -14.09 -9.12
CA SER A 2 51.84 -13.83 -7.77
C SER A 2 50.50 -13.10 -7.86
N ASP A 3 49.50 -13.55 -7.12
CA ASP A 3 48.08 -13.19 -7.26
C ASP A 3 47.71 -11.76 -6.77
N GLY A 4 48.64 -10.80 -6.90
CA GLY A 4 48.41 -9.35 -6.71
C GLY A 4 47.81 -8.90 -5.36
N THR A 5 47.71 -9.79 -4.38
CA THR A 5 46.91 -9.55 -3.17
C THR A 5 47.78 -8.89 -2.10
N TYR A 6 47.50 -7.62 -1.84
CA TYR A 6 48.18 -6.82 -0.83
C TYR A 6 47.69 -7.19 0.58
N MET A 7 48.61 -7.56 1.46
CA MET A 7 48.32 -7.87 2.86
C MET A 7 48.40 -6.60 3.72
N VAL A 8 47.55 -6.49 4.74
CA VAL A 8 47.48 -5.30 5.60
C VAL A 8 47.85 -5.63 7.05
N LYS A 9 48.57 -4.71 7.70
CA LYS A 9 48.91 -4.78 9.12
C LYS A 9 47.82 -4.11 9.95
N VAL A 10 47.28 -4.85 10.92
CA VAL A 10 46.17 -4.39 11.75
C VAL A 10 46.50 -4.69 13.22
N GLY A 11 46.24 -3.74 14.12
CA GLY A 11 46.56 -3.84 15.54
C GLY A 11 47.37 -2.64 16.08
N LYS A 12 47.57 -2.60 17.40
CA LYS A 12 48.43 -1.60 18.06
C LYS A 12 49.91 -1.94 17.87
N ARG A 13 50.81 -0.98 18.15
CA ARG A 13 52.26 -1.05 17.84
C ARG A 13 52.94 -2.36 18.28
N ASP A 14 52.54 -2.90 19.42
CA ASP A 14 53.17 -4.08 20.03
C ASP A 14 52.43 -5.41 19.73
N GLU A 15 51.29 -5.36 19.03
CA GLU A 15 50.44 -6.51 18.73
C GLU A 15 49.90 -6.45 17.28
N GLN A 16 50.78 -6.19 16.30
CA GLN A 16 50.38 -6.13 14.90
C GLN A 16 50.24 -7.53 14.29
N LYS A 17 49.13 -7.76 13.58
CA LYS A 17 48.89 -8.97 12.78
C LYS A 17 48.78 -8.61 11.31
N ILE A 18 49.36 -9.43 10.45
CA ILE A 18 49.22 -9.31 9.00
C ILE A 18 48.00 -10.15 8.60
N VAL A 19 47.00 -9.53 7.98
CA VAL A 19 45.74 -10.18 7.60
C VAL A 19 45.35 -9.81 6.17
N ASP A 20 44.56 -10.68 5.55
CA ASP A 20 43.95 -10.42 4.24
C ASP A 20 42.89 -9.30 4.40
N PRO A 21 42.94 -8.22 3.60
CA PRO A 21 41.93 -7.14 3.65
C PRO A 21 40.48 -7.64 3.54
N ARG A 22 40.23 -8.73 2.81
CA ARG A 22 38.89 -9.33 2.62
C ARG A 22 38.31 -9.90 3.91
N SER A 23 39.17 -10.24 4.88
CA SER A 23 38.75 -10.74 6.20
C SER A 23 38.34 -9.63 7.17
N LEU A 24 38.69 -8.37 6.88
CA LEU A 24 38.41 -7.23 7.77
C LEU A 24 36.96 -6.79 7.76
N PHE A 25 36.27 -7.00 6.64
CA PHE A 25 34.88 -6.61 6.48
C PHE A 25 34.04 -7.87 6.35
N LYS A 26 33.18 -8.12 7.33
CA LYS A 26 32.11 -9.10 7.15
C LYS A 26 31.06 -8.43 6.26
N SER A 27 30.64 -9.11 5.20
CA SER A 27 29.47 -8.67 4.45
C SER A 27 28.31 -8.48 5.43
N PRO A 28 27.53 -7.39 5.30
CA PRO A 28 26.38 -7.18 6.16
C PRO A 28 25.48 -8.41 6.05
N GLN A 29 25.27 -9.11 7.18
CA GLN A 29 24.25 -10.13 7.23
C GLN A 29 22.90 -9.41 7.17
N ASN A 30 22.12 -9.69 6.14
CA ASN A 30 20.80 -9.11 5.88
C ASN A 30 19.74 -9.55 6.92
N PHE A 31 20.06 -9.50 8.21
CA PHE A 31 19.12 -9.78 9.30
C PHE A 31 17.97 -8.76 9.23
N GLY A 32 16.80 -9.22 8.80
CA GLY A 32 15.57 -8.43 8.74
C GLY A 32 15.12 -8.00 7.35
N TYR A 33 15.89 -8.26 6.28
CA TYR A 33 15.38 -8.12 4.91
C TYR A 33 14.46 -9.30 4.58
N LYS A 34 13.20 -9.22 5.02
CA LYS A 34 12.14 -10.07 4.45
C LYS A 34 12.10 -9.75 2.96
N HIS A 35 12.27 -10.76 2.09
CA HIS A 35 12.02 -10.61 0.66
C HIS A 35 10.60 -10.05 0.47
N ARG A 36 10.52 -8.73 0.21
CA ARG A 36 9.29 -7.98 0.02
C ARG A 36 8.77 -8.33 -1.36
N ASN A 37 7.98 -9.41 -1.41
CA ASN A 37 7.58 -10.00 -2.67
C ASN A 37 6.34 -9.27 -3.21
N LEU A 38 6.59 -8.20 -3.96
CA LEU A 38 5.58 -7.38 -4.62
C LEU A 38 4.66 -8.23 -5.51
N GLU A 39 5.24 -9.23 -6.19
CA GLU A 39 4.51 -10.14 -7.07
C GLU A 39 3.48 -10.94 -6.29
N LYS A 40 3.83 -11.45 -5.11
CA LYS A 40 2.87 -12.15 -4.24
C LYS A 40 1.71 -11.27 -3.82
N LYS A 41 1.98 -9.99 -3.50
CA LYS A 41 0.92 -9.03 -3.15
C LYS A 41 -0.01 -8.78 -4.33
N ARG A 42 0.57 -8.57 -5.53
CA ARG A 42 -0.20 -8.36 -6.77
C ARG A 42 -1.03 -9.58 -7.13
N ALA A 43 -0.46 -10.78 -7.01
CA ALA A 43 -1.15 -12.04 -7.29
C ALA A 43 -2.32 -12.32 -6.34
N GLY A 44 -2.25 -11.86 -5.09
CA GLY A 44 -3.33 -12.00 -4.10
C GLY A 44 -4.32 -10.83 -4.06
N SER A 45 -4.23 -9.89 -5.00
CA SER A 45 -5.07 -8.69 -5.06
C SER A 45 -5.91 -8.65 -6.33
N ILE A 46 -7.17 -8.23 -6.21
CA ILE A 46 -8.07 -7.96 -7.34
C ILE A 46 -7.60 -6.70 -8.07
N VAL A 47 -7.24 -5.67 -7.30
CA VAL A 47 -6.64 -4.43 -7.79
C VAL A 47 -5.58 -4.00 -6.78
N PHE A 48 -4.49 -3.39 -7.27
CA PHE A 48 -3.44 -2.81 -6.45
C PHE A 48 -2.87 -1.58 -7.13
N GLY A 49 -2.71 -0.49 -6.38
CA GLY A 49 -2.13 0.73 -6.92
C GLY A 49 -1.93 1.83 -5.90
N ARG A 50 -1.24 2.88 -6.34
CA ARG A 50 -1.10 4.12 -5.59
C ARG A 50 -2.41 4.90 -5.64
N VAL A 51 -2.84 5.42 -4.48
CA VAL A 51 -4.07 6.19 -4.32
C VAL A 51 -3.82 7.36 -3.35
N TYR A 52 -4.71 8.35 -3.37
CA TYR A 52 -4.77 9.45 -2.42
C TYR A 52 -5.92 9.20 -1.46
N LEU A 53 -5.63 8.62 -0.30
CA LEU A 53 -6.63 8.35 0.74
C LEU A 53 -7.06 9.68 1.36
N ARG A 54 -8.35 10.00 1.29
CA ARG A 54 -8.94 11.20 1.90
C ARG A 54 -9.25 10.95 3.35
N SER A 55 -8.84 11.92 4.17
CA SER A 55 -9.31 12.11 5.54
C SER A 55 -10.07 13.43 5.62
N ARG A 56 -10.77 13.70 6.72
CA ARG A 56 -11.56 14.92 6.92
C ARG A 56 -10.81 16.24 6.67
N LYS A 57 -9.47 16.24 6.71
CA LYS A 57 -8.66 17.46 6.60
C LYS A 57 -7.59 17.40 5.50
N THR A 58 -7.18 16.21 5.05
CA THR A 58 -6.03 16.05 4.15
C THR A 58 -6.15 14.79 3.29
N GLU A 59 -5.47 14.82 2.13
CA GLU A 59 -5.19 13.63 1.33
C GLU A 59 -3.80 13.07 1.66
N GLN A 60 -3.68 11.75 1.73
CA GLN A 60 -2.42 11.06 1.97
C GLN A 60 -2.16 10.03 0.89
N VAL A 61 -0.96 10.09 0.28
CA VAL A 61 -0.53 9.08 -0.68
C VAL A 61 -0.36 7.73 0.02
N ARG A 62 -1.05 6.71 -0.49
CA ARG A 62 -1.05 5.34 0.02
C ARG A 62 -0.96 4.35 -1.13
N HIS A 63 -0.67 3.10 -0.80
CA HIS A 63 -0.81 1.98 -1.72
C HIS A 63 -1.98 1.13 -1.26
N ALA A 64 -3.01 1.02 -2.09
CA ALA A 64 -4.25 0.32 -1.76
C ALA A 64 -4.39 -0.95 -2.60
N LEU A 65 -4.93 -2.00 -2.00
CA LEU A 65 -5.42 -3.18 -2.71
C LEU A 65 -6.78 -3.64 -2.21
N ILE A 66 -7.51 -4.35 -3.07
CA ILE A 66 -8.60 -5.24 -2.63
C ILE A 66 -8.03 -6.65 -2.57
N ARG A 67 -8.01 -7.26 -1.38
CA ARG A 67 -7.48 -8.60 -1.15
C ARG A 67 -8.49 -9.63 -1.66
N GLN A 68 -8.03 -10.58 -2.48
CA GLN A 68 -8.89 -11.56 -3.12
C GLN A 68 -9.50 -12.57 -2.13
N SER A 69 -8.78 -12.90 -1.05
CA SER A 69 -9.17 -13.97 -0.12
C SER A 69 -10.33 -13.62 0.81
N ASP A 70 -10.46 -12.35 1.19
CA ASP A 70 -11.42 -11.91 2.23
C ASP A 70 -12.15 -10.61 1.85
N LEU A 71 -12.00 -10.14 0.61
CA LEU A 71 -12.59 -8.92 0.08
C LEU A 71 -12.37 -7.71 1.00
N LYS A 72 -11.15 -7.57 1.52
CA LYS A 72 -10.77 -6.40 2.31
C LYS A 72 -10.08 -5.35 1.46
N LEU A 73 -10.46 -4.09 1.66
CA LEU A 73 -9.73 -2.94 1.16
C LEU A 73 -8.62 -2.60 2.16
N VAL A 74 -7.37 -2.64 1.68
CA VAL A 74 -6.17 -2.54 2.52
C VAL A 74 -5.27 -1.43 2.02
N PHE A 75 -4.86 -0.53 2.92
CA PHE A 75 -3.96 0.59 2.62
C PHE A 75 -2.62 0.42 3.33
N TYR A 76 -1.54 0.68 2.61
CA TYR A 76 -0.17 0.69 3.10
C TYR A 76 0.46 2.07 2.96
N LYS A 77 1.43 2.39 3.84
CA LYS A 77 2.19 3.64 3.74
C LYS A 77 3.08 3.63 2.50
N ALA A 78 3.78 2.52 2.24
CA ALA A 78 4.53 2.27 1.02
C ALA A 78 4.17 0.93 0.35
N GLU A 79 4.49 0.78 -0.94
CA GLU A 79 4.13 -0.38 -1.77
C GLU A 79 4.60 -1.71 -1.14
N LEU A 80 5.78 -1.70 -0.54
CA LEU A 80 6.45 -2.89 0.00
C LEU A 80 6.22 -3.12 1.50
N ASP A 81 5.41 -2.30 2.17
CA ASP A 81 5.20 -2.44 3.61
C ASP A 81 4.37 -3.67 3.94
N SER A 82 4.76 -4.45 4.93
CA SER A 82 4.00 -5.64 5.35
C SER A 82 2.83 -5.30 6.27
N LYS A 83 2.89 -4.18 6.98
CA LYS A 83 1.87 -3.77 7.96
C LYS A 83 0.91 -2.77 7.32
N PRO A 84 -0.39 -3.05 7.28
CA PRO A 84 -1.37 -2.08 6.77
C PRO A 84 -1.55 -0.92 7.76
N VAL A 85 -1.90 0.24 7.21
CA VAL A 85 -2.32 1.44 7.95
C VAL A 85 -3.83 1.40 8.20
N LEU A 86 -4.59 0.83 7.27
CA LEU A 86 -6.03 0.64 7.34
C LEU A 86 -6.38 -0.67 6.61
N GLU A 87 -7.28 -1.46 7.19
CA GLU A 87 -7.79 -2.69 6.59
C GLU A 87 -9.28 -2.78 6.96
N VAL A 88 -10.15 -2.84 5.95
CA VAL A 88 -11.60 -2.83 6.14
C VAL A 88 -12.25 -3.91 5.27
N LEU A 89 -13.16 -4.69 5.87
CA LEU A 89 -14.02 -5.60 5.13
C LEU A 89 -15.10 -4.78 4.41
N ILE A 90 -15.11 -4.83 3.07
CA ILE A 90 -15.99 -3.98 2.25
C ILE A 90 -17.27 -4.71 1.79
N TYR A 91 -17.57 -5.88 2.36
CA TYR A 91 -18.83 -6.57 2.09
C TYR A 91 -20.02 -5.71 2.53
N GLY A 92 -21.00 -5.51 1.64
CA GLY A 92 -22.19 -4.70 1.89
C GLY A 92 -21.97 -3.18 1.79
N TYR A 93 -20.77 -2.71 1.44
CA TYR A 93 -20.58 -1.31 1.05
C TYR A 93 -21.16 -1.08 -0.35
N LEU A 94 -21.73 0.11 -0.55
CA LEU A 94 -22.00 0.64 -1.88
C LEU A 94 -20.78 1.43 -2.36
N TYR A 95 -20.55 1.50 -3.66
CA TYR A 95 -19.51 2.37 -4.21
C TYR A 95 -20.08 3.50 -5.06
N ARG A 96 -19.42 4.65 -5.02
CA ARG A 96 -19.69 5.80 -5.88
C ARG A 96 -18.39 6.24 -6.55
N GLU A 97 -18.50 6.63 -7.80
CA GLU A 97 -17.39 7.18 -8.58
C GLU A 97 -17.73 8.61 -9.00
N THR A 98 -16.75 9.51 -8.94
CA THR A 98 -16.90 10.90 -9.37
C THR A 98 -15.61 11.34 -10.08
N GLU A 99 -15.74 11.77 -11.32
CA GLU A 99 -14.64 12.39 -12.06
C GLU A 99 -14.40 13.82 -11.54
N LEU A 100 -13.14 14.14 -11.28
CA LEU A 100 -12.64 15.41 -10.79
C LEU A 100 -11.61 15.97 -11.79
N GLU A 101 -11.29 17.26 -11.67
CA GLU A 101 -10.24 17.88 -12.49
C GLU A 101 -8.87 17.18 -12.34
N ASP A 102 -8.58 16.65 -11.15
CA ASP A 102 -7.32 16.02 -10.81
C ASP A 102 -7.40 14.49 -10.65
N GLY A 103 -8.46 13.85 -11.16
CA GLY A 103 -8.56 12.39 -11.21
C GLY A 103 -9.95 11.84 -10.92
N TRP A 104 -10.02 10.64 -10.36
CA TRP A 104 -11.28 9.95 -10.06
C TRP A 104 -11.38 9.66 -8.57
N LEU A 105 -12.43 10.19 -7.94
CA LEU A 105 -12.77 9.93 -6.55
C LEU A 105 -13.66 8.69 -6.47
N PHE A 106 -13.25 7.75 -5.63
CA PHE A 106 -14.05 6.60 -5.23
C PHE A 106 -14.48 6.77 -3.79
N GLU A 107 -15.77 6.58 -3.54
CA GLU A 107 -16.36 6.57 -2.21
C GLU A 107 -16.97 5.19 -1.96
N LEU A 108 -16.59 4.53 -0.86
CA LEU A 108 -17.24 3.32 -0.38
C LEU A 108 -18.09 3.72 0.82
N ILE A 109 -19.40 3.50 0.72
CA ILE A 109 -20.42 3.96 1.67
C ILE A 109 -21.05 2.75 2.32
N HIS A 110 -20.90 2.62 3.64
CA HIS A 110 -21.64 1.65 4.44
C HIS A 110 -22.78 2.35 5.17
N ARG A 111 -24.00 2.04 4.74
CA ARG A 111 -25.21 2.57 5.35
C ARG A 111 -25.48 1.84 6.65
N ASN A 112 -25.59 2.60 7.75
CA ASN A 112 -26.00 2.01 9.01
C ASN A 112 -27.44 1.50 8.91
N GLN A 113 -27.64 0.20 9.14
CA GLN A 113 -28.94 -0.45 9.04
C GLN A 113 -29.90 0.01 10.16
N ILE A 114 -29.37 0.55 11.25
CA ILE A 114 -30.14 1.13 12.35
C ILE A 114 -30.17 2.64 12.16
N ARG A 115 -31.29 3.15 11.64
CA ARG A 115 -31.54 4.60 11.49
C ARG A 115 -31.92 5.21 12.83
N THR A 116 -30.96 5.44 13.72
CA THR A 116 -31.13 6.47 14.75
C THR A 116 -30.71 7.82 14.15
N ASN A 117 -31.36 8.91 14.58
CA ASN A 117 -31.14 10.26 14.01
C ASN A 117 -29.68 10.75 14.08
N ASP A 118 -28.80 10.06 14.81
CA ASP A 118 -27.41 10.47 15.08
C ASP A 118 -26.33 9.60 14.37
N THR A 119 -26.70 8.50 13.71
CA THR A 119 -25.72 7.62 13.05
C THR A 119 -25.42 8.10 11.63
N LYS A 120 -24.25 8.71 11.44
CA LYS A 120 -23.69 9.03 10.11
C LYS A 120 -23.25 7.74 9.41
N ASP A 121 -23.37 7.71 8.09
CA ASP A 121 -22.81 6.64 7.27
C ASP A 121 -21.28 6.58 7.42
N ASP A 122 -20.73 5.37 7.39
CA ASP A 122 -19.28 5.19 7.29
C ASP A 122 -18.85 5.31 5.83
N VAL A 123 -17.90 6.19 5.56
CA VAL A 123 -17.46 6.52 4.19
C VAL A 123 -15.95 6.46 4.11
N ILE A 124 -15.45 5.58 3.24
CA ILE A 124 -14.04 5.50 2.87
C ILE A 124 -13.88 6.19 1.52
N GLN A 125 -13.01 7.19 1.44
CA GLN A 125 -12.82 7.99 0.23
C GLN A 125 -11.37 7.92 -0.23
N PHE A 126 -11.12 7.64 -1.50
CA PHE A 126 -9.79 7.75 -2.08
C PHE A 126 -9.85 8.16 -3.55
N ARG A 127 -8.84 8.92 -3.98
CA ARG A 127 -8.71 9.36 -5.37
C ARG A 127 -7.58 8.63 -6.09
N VAL A 128 -7.71 8.47 -7.40
CA VAL A 128 -6.63 8.09 -8.30
C VAL A 128 -6.41 9.17 -9.35
N ASP A 129 -5.16 9.40 -9.74
CA ASP A 129 -4.75 10.54 -10.58
C ASP A 129 -4.61 10.21 -12.07
N ASN A 130 -4.90 8.98 -12.48
CA ASN A 130 -4.75 8.56 -13.88
C ASN A 130 -5.87 7.62 -14.33
N SER A 131 -6.27 7.79 -15.59
CA SER A 131 -7.41 7.09 -16.19
C SER A 131 -7.24 5.58 -16.27
N THR A 132 -6.01 5.10 -16.43
CA THR A 132 -5.73 3.65 -16.47
C THR A 132 -5.97 3.01 -15.10
N SER A 133 -5.55 3.67 -14.03
CA SER A 133 -5.83 3.22 -12.67
C SER A 133 -7.31 3.34 -12.35
N ALA A 134 -7.95 4.45 -12.73
CA ALA A 134 -9.40 4.64 -12.55
C ALA A 134 -10.19 3.47 -13.14
N LYS A 135 -9.97 3.13 -14.42
CA LYS A 135 -10.64 1.99 -15.07
C LYS A 135 -10.45 0.66 -14.33
N LYS A 136 -9.25 0.40 -13.79
CA LYS A 136 -9.00 -0.81 -12.99
C LYS A 136 -9.77 -0.81 -11.67
N TRP A 137 -9.81 0.33 -10.98
CA TRP A 137 -10.57 0.47 -9.74
C TRP A 137 -12.07 0.40 -9.98
N SER A 138 -12.60 1.09 -11.00
CA SER A 138 -14.01 1.01 -11.38
C SER A 138 -14.43 -0.42 -11.69
N ALA A 139 -13.65 -1.14 -12.51
CA ALA A 139 -13.94 -2.53 -12.84
C ALA A 139 -13.91 -3.45 -11.61
N ALA A 140 -12.92 -3.30 -10.74
CA ALA A 140 -12.79 -4.11 -9.52
C ALA A 140 -13.92 -3.85 -8.52
N LEU A 141 -14.37 -2.59 -8.38
CA LEU A 141 -15.46 -2.21 -7.49
C LEU A 141 -16.81 -2.66 -8.07
N ALA A 142 -17.07 -2.41 -9.36
CA ALA A 142 -18.30 -2.82 -10.03
C ALA A 142 -18.51 -4.35 -10.04
N ASP A 143 -17.43 -5.13 -10.08
CA ASP A 143 -17.48 -6.60 -9.99
C ASP A 143 -17.84 -7.11 -8.58
N LYS A 144 -17.65 -6.30 -7.54
CA LYS A 144 -17.72 -6.74 -6.14
C LYS A 144 -18.75 -6.02 -5.27
N LEU A 145 -19.14 -4.81 -5.65
CA LEU A 145 -19.99 -3.92 -4.89
C LEU A 145 -21.11 -3.36 -5.76
N GLU A 146 -22.23 -3.01 -5.12
CA GLU A 146 -23.33 -2.31 -5.78
C GLU A 146 -23.03 -0.81 -5.90
N MET A 147 -23.42 -0.21 -7.02
CA MET A 147 -23.25 1.23 -7.23
C MET A 147 -24.29 2.02 -6.44
N ASP A 148 -23.86 3.07 -5.75
CA ASP A 148 -24.76 3.98 -5.07
C ASP A 148 -25.46 4.92 -6.05
N THR A 149 -26.78 4.78 -6.18
CA THR A 149 -27.62 5.59 -7.07
C THR A 149 -28.31 6.77 -6.36
N THR A 150 -27.97 7.05 -5.09
CA THR A 150 -28.59 8.19 -4.39
C THR A 150 -28.17 9.51 -5.05
N PRO A 151 -29.12 10.43 -5.34
CA PRO A 151 -28.77 11.73 -5.90
C PRO A 151 -27.81 12.49 -4.98
N ILE A 152 -26.75 13.07 -5.57
CA ILE A 152 -25.91 14.05 -4.89
C ILE A 152 -26.78 15.30 -4.73
N ASN A 153 -27.41 15.48 -3.57
CA ASN A 153 -28.04 16.76 -3.25
C ASN A 153 -26.94 17.81 -3.13
N GLY A 154 -26.66 18.48 -4.23
CA GLY A 154 -25.79 19.66 -4.28
C GLY A 154 -26.33 20.70 -3.31
N LYS A 155 -25.47 21.14 -2.40
CA LYS A 155 -25.63 22.45 -1.78
C LYS A 155 -25.06 23.50 -2.72
#